data_AF-A0A6G4R259-F1
#
_entry.id   AF-A0A6G4R259-F1
#
_cell.length_a   1.000
_cell.length_b   1.000
_cell.length_c   1.000
_cell.angle_alpha   90.00
_cell.angle_beta   90.00
_cell.angle_gamma   90.00
#
_symmetry.space_group_name_H-M   'P 1'
#
loop_
_entity.id
_entity.type
_entity.pdbx_description
1 polymer ?
#
loop_
_entity_poly.entity_id
_entity_poly.type
_entity_poly.pdbx_seq_one_letter_code
_entity_poly.pdbx_strand_id
1 'polypeptide(L)'
;MTGLAAAPQTFREVTESCFRQAEALDFPPFVTAERQSTPVNATPYLVSLSALVAGQALARRKRFIDELAVTLGELSDAGGQGVAALLGGSAIGPKPNPGDLDCALFYRWTAGTADVTALARLQRSAKARGLDLRLLPVDGDPLLLIKTVSFFSMLYSKNEGERTIIRGLVLVDCLS
;
A
#
# COMPACT_ATOMS: atom_id res chain seq x y z
N MET A 1 -22.44 -36.86 -13.49
CA MET A 1 -22.33 -35.70 -12.59
C MET A 1 -21.53 -34.63 -13.29
N THR A 2 -22.21 -33.72 -13.96
CA THR A 2 -21.62 -32.58 -14.67
C THR A 2 -21.10 -31.59 -13.65
N GLY A 3 -19.78 -31.47 -13.54
CA GLY A 3 -19.15 -30.43 -12.74
C GLY A 3 -19.56 -29.07 -13.30
N LEU A 4 -20.33 -28.31 -12.53
CA LEU A 4 -20.55 -26.90 -12.82
C LEU A 4 -19.17 -26.24 -12.87
N ALA A 5 -18.78 -25.76 -14.04
CA ALA A 5 -17.63 -24.88 -14.16
C ALA A 5 -17.87 -23.68 -13.25
N ALA A 6 -16.97 -23.45 -12.30
CA ALA A 6 -17.01 -22.25 -11.48
C ALA A 6 -17.05 -21.02 -12.40
N ALA A 7 -17.89 -20.03 -12.07
CA ALA A 7 -17.95 -18.79 -12.83
C ALA A 7 -16.55 -18.17 -12.94
N PRO A 8 -16.19 -17.56 -14.08
CA PRO A 8 -14.89 -16.92 -14.23
C PRO A 8 -14.75 -15.82 -13.17
N GLN A 9 -13.76 -15.97 -12.29
CA GLN A 9 -13.45 -14.94 -11.30
C GLN A 9 -12.76 -13.77 -12.00
N THR A 10 -13.20 -12.56 -11.68
CA THR A 10 -12.54 -11.33 -12.10
C THR A 10 -11.20 -11.18 -11.38
N PHE A 11 -10.24 -10.46 -11.98
CA PHE A 11 -8.95 -10.17 -11.34
C PHE A 11 -9.13 -9.55 -9.94
N ARG A 12 -10.09 -8.63 -9.81
CA ARG A 12 -10.44 -7.96 -8.56
C ARG A 12 -10.86 -8.97 -7.47
N GLU A 13 -11.80 -9.85 -7.79
CA GLU A 13 -12.28 -10.87 -6.84
C GLU A 13 -11.15 -11.78 -6.36
N VAL A 14 -10.24 -12.18 -7.26
CA VAL A 14 -9.08 -13.00 -6.89
C VAL A 14 -8.16 -12.22 -5.95
N THR A 15 -7.81 -10.98 -6.28
CA THR A 15 -6.94 -10.14 -5.42
C THR A 15 -7.55 -9.84 -4.05
N GLU A 16 -8.86 -9.59 -3.98
CA GLU A 16 -9.58 -9.36 -2.72
C GLU A 16 -9.63 -10.61 -1.85
N SER A 17 -9.76 -11.79 -2.46
CA SER A 17 -9.68 -13.07 -1.75
C SER A 17 -8.27 -13.29 -1.17
N CYS A 18 -7.23 -13.03 -1.95
CA CYS A 18 -5.84 -13.14 -1.50
C CYS A 18 -5.53 -12.13 -0.39
N PHE A 19 -6.02 -10.89 -0.50
CA PHE A 19 -5.88 -9.88 0.55
C PHE A 19 -6.50 -10.35 1.88
N ARG A 20 -7.76 -10.82 1.85
CA ARG A 20 -8.45 -11.30 3.07
C ARG A 20 -7.73 -12.48 3.73
N GLN A 21 -7.21 -13.40 2.91
CA GLN A 21 -6.39 -14.49 3.42
C GLN A 21 -5.10 -13.99 4.06
N ALA A 22 -4.40 -13.06 3.41
CA ALA A 22 -3.19 -12.46 3.94
C ALA A 22 -3.46 -11.72 5.26
N GLU A 23 -4.51 -10.92 5.34
CA GLU A 23 -4.89 -10.19 6.54
C GLU A 23 -5.19 -11.13 7.72
N ALA A 24 -5.89 -12.24 7.49
CA ALA A 24 -6.15 -13.25 8.50
C ALA A 24 -4.88 -13.95 9.03
N LEU A 25 -3.80 -13.91 8.25
CA LEU A 25 -2.48 -14.48 8.57
C LEU A 25 -1.45 -13.41 8.97
N ASP A 26 -1.90 -12.19 9.31
CA ASP A 26 -1.05 -11.05 9.66
C ASP A 26 -0.04 -10.68 8.54
N PHE A 27 -0.47 -10.78 7.29
CA PHE A 27 0.24 -10.42 6.06
C PHE A 27 1.62 -11.09 5.93
N PRO A 28 1.68 -12.42 5.69
CA PRO A 28 2.94 -13.08 5.36
C PRO A 28 3.45 -12.61 3.98
N PRO A 29 4.75 -12.75 3.64
CA PRO A 29 5.23 -12.46 2.30
C PRO A 29 4.54 -13.30 1.20
N PHE A 30 4.19 -14.55 1.54
CA PHE A 30 3.48 -15.48 0.67
C PHE A 30 2.34 -16.17 1.45
N VAL A 31 1.11 -16.16 0.93
CA VAL A 31 0.00 -16.95 1.52
C VAL A 31 0.03 -18.43 1.14
N THR A 32 0.80 -18.78 0.09
CA THR A 32 0.99 -20.15 -0.39
C THR A 32 2.48 -20.50 -0.43
N ALA A 33 2.82 -21.75 -0.80
CA ALA A 33 4.20 -22.14 -0.97
C ALA A 33 4.88 -21.30 -2.07
N GLU A 34 6.14 -20.89 -1.86
CA GLU A 34 6.88 -20.01 -2.77
C GLU A 34 6.81 -20.45 -4.24
N ARG A 35 6.92 -21.76 -4.52
CA ARG A 35 6.87 -22.31 -5.89
C ARG A 35 5.51 -22.18 -6.57
N GLN A 36 4.46 -21.87 -5.81
CA GLN A 36 3.08 -21.69 -6.28
C GLN A 36 2.66 -20.21 -6.22
N SER A 37 3.56 -19.34 -5.75
CA SER A 37 3.32 -17.91 -5.65
C SER A 37 3.36 -17.23 -7.02
N THR A 38 2.51 -16.23 -7.16
CA THR A 38 2.32 -15.40 -8.35
C THR A 38 2.14 -13.95 -7.89
N PRO A 39 2.23 -12.96 -8.78
CA PRO A 39 1.95 -11.57 -8.43
C PRO A 39 0.53 -11.31 -7.90
N VAL A 40 -0.40 -12.28 -8.02
CA VAL A 40 -1.79 -12.15 -7.57
C VAL A 40 -1.97 -12.58 -6.11
N ASN A 41 -1.23 -13.62 -5.68
CA ASN A 41 -1.40 -14.26 -4.37
C ASN A 41 -0.20 -14.08 -3.42
N ALA A 42 0.78 -13.27 -3.79
CA ALA A 42 1.92 -12.90 -2.96
C ALA A 42 1.94 -11.39 -2.71
N THR A 43 2.79 -10.96 -1.80
CA THR A 43 3.01 -9.53 -1.55
C THR A 43 3.46 -8.78 -2.83
N PRO A 44 2.98 -7.54 -3.05
CA PRO A 44 2.04 -6.79 -2.23
C PRO A 44 0.57 -7.21 -2.47
N TYR A 45 -0.22 -7.31 -1.40
CA TYR A 45 -1.64 -7.65 -1.47
C TYR A 45 -2.47 -6.42 -1.84
N LEU A 46 -3.28 -6.53 -2.89
CA LEU A 46 -4.04 -5.41 -3.45
C LEU A 46 -5.37 -5.19 -2.71
N VAL A 47 -5.70 -3.93 -2.43
CA VAL A 47 -6.98 -3.49 -1.87
C VAL A 47 -7.35 -2.10 -2.40
N SER A 48 -8.63 -1.80 -2.51
CA SER A 48 -9.11 -0.44 -2.84
C SER A 48 -9.07 0.48 -1.63
N LEU A 49 -8.78 1.76 -1.85
CA LEU A 49 -8.88 2.79 -0.81
C LEU A 49 -10.30 2.86 -0.20
N SER A 50 -11.34 2.76 -1.03
CA SER A 50 -12.74 2.76 -0.58
C SER A 50 -13.03 1.66 0.45
N ALA A 51 -12.55 0.43 0.22
CA ALA A 51 -12.66 -0.66 1.19
C ALA A 51 -11.94 -0.38 2.53
N LEU A 52 -10.75 0.23 2.48
CA LEU A 52 -10.01 0.61 3.69
C LEU A 52 -10.76 1.68 4.48
N VAL A 53 -11.23 2.74 3.82
CA VAL A 53 -11.98 3.84 4.45
C VAL A 53 -13.28 3.33 5.07
N ALA A 54 -13.96 2.40 4.39
CA ALA A 54 -15.16 1.73 4.90
C ALA A 54 -14.88 0.77 6.08
N GLY A 55 -13.61 0.54 6.44
CA GLY A 55 -13.22 -0.36 7.54
C GLY A 55 -13.37 -1.84 7.21
N GLN A 56 -13.49 -2.20 5.92
CA GLN A 56 -13.60 -3.59 5.47
C GLN A 56 -12.25 -4.31 5.46
N ALA A 57 -11.16 -3.55 5.52
CA ALA A 57 -9.78 -4.02 5.54
C ALA A 57 -8.96 -3.13 6.48
N LEU A 58 -7.93 -3.70 7.10
CA LEU A 58 -7.04 -3.05 8.06
C LEU A 58 -7.78 -2.30 9.18
N ALA A 59 -8.89 -2.84 9.69
CA ALA A 59 -9.72 -2.17 10.69
C ALA A 59 -8.94 -1.78 11.96
N ARG A 60 -7.96 -2.60 12.37
CA ARG A 60 -7.05 -2.31 13.51
C ARG A 60 -6.10 -1.14 13.26
N ARG A 61 -6.02 -0.65 12.02
CA ARG A 61 -5.17 0.46 11.57
C ARG A 61 -6.01 1.65 11.10
N LYS A 62 -7.31 1.68 11.41
CA LYS A 62 -8.24 2.73 10.96
C LYS A 62 -7.71 4.15 11.12
N ARG A 63 -7.04 4.46 12.24
CA ARG A 63 -6.41 5.77 12.45
C ARG A 63 -5.46 6.16 11.32
N PHE A 64 -4.60 5.25 10.86
CA PHE A 64 -3.64 5.54 9.80
C PHE A 64 -4.31 5.57 8.41
N ILE A 65 -5.34 4.77 8.22
CA ILE A 65 -6.13 4.79 6.99
C ILE A 65 -6.86 6.14 6.84
N ASP A 66 -7.40 6.66 7.93
CA ASP A 66 -8.02 7.99 7.94
C ASP A 66 -7.02 9.08 7.61
N GLU A 67 -5.83 9.01 8.21
CA GLU A 67 -4.73 9.93 7.88
C GLU A 67 -4.26 9.81 6.43
N LEU A 68 -4.27 8.60 5.86
CA LEU A 68 -3.92 8.39 4.45
C LEU A 68 -4.95 9.06 3.54
N ALA A 69 -6.25 8.91 3.85
CA ALA A 69 -7.33 9.56 3.11
C ALA A 69 -7.24 11.09 3.19
N VAL A 70 -6.96 11.65 4.38
CA VAL A 70 -6.71 13.09 4.57
C VAL A 70 -5.51 13.54 3.72
N THR A 71 -4.41 12.80 3.78
CA THR A 71 -3.18 13.11 3.01
C THR A 71 -3.42 13.10 1.51
N LEU A 72 -4.26 12.18 1.00
CA LEU A 72 -4.68 12.16 -0.40
C LEU A 72 -5.51 13.38 -0.79
N GLY A 73 -6.40 13.84 0.10
CA GLY A 73 -7.14 15.09 -0.08
C GLY A 73 -6.21 16.31 -0.14
N GLU A 74 -5.28 16.42 0.82
CA GLU A 74 -4.28 17.51 0.85
C GLU A 74 -3.37 17.51 -0.40
N LEU A 75 -3.02 16.32 -0.92
CA LEU A 75 -2.28 16.19 -2.19
C LEU A 75 -3.12 16.68 -3.38
N SER A 76 -4.41 16.33 -3.40
CA SER A 76 -5.35 16.79 -4.42
C SER A 76 -5.49 18.31 -4.43
N ASP A 77 -5.66 18.91 -3.26
CA ASP A 77 -5.77 20.36 -3.09
C ASP A 77 -4.50 21.10 -3.54
N ALA A 78 -3.33 20.44 -3.43
CA ALA A 78 -2.06 20.97 -3.92
C ALA A 78 -1.87 20.83 -5.44
N GLY A 79 -2.75 20.11 -6.15
CA GLY A 79 -2.64 19.88 -7.60
C GLY A 79 -2.03 18.53 -8.01
N GLY A 80 -1.78 17.63 -7.06
CA GLY A 80 -1.38 16.25 -7.31
C GLY A 80 -2.56 15.29 -7.35
N GLN A 81 -2.32 14.04 -7.76
CA GLN A 81 -3.30 12.97 -7.63
C GLN A 81 -2.60 11.71 -7.14
N GLY A 82 -3.06 11.14 -6.02
CA GLY A 82 -2.61 9.83 -5.56
C GLY A 82 -3.13 8.73 -6.49
N VAL A 83 -2.22 7.89 -6.97
CA VAL A 83 -2.50 6.78 -7.88
C VAL A 83 -2.57 5.46 -7.10
N ALA A 84 -1.61 5.24 -6.22
CA ALA A 84 -1.56 4.05 -5.37
C ALA A 84 -0.75 4.33 -4.11
N ALA A 85 -0.89 3.51 -3.08
CA ALA A 85 -0.03 3.57 -1.89
C ALA A 85 0.49 2.17 -1.53
N LEU A 86 1.81 2.03 -1.38
CA LEU A 86 2.43 0.81 -0.85
C LEU A 86 2.65 0.98 0.65
N LEU A 87 1.92 0.19 1.43
CA LEU A 87 1.95 0.19 2.88
C LEU A 87 2.78 -0.98 3.39
N GLY A 88 3.50 -0.76 4.48
CA GLY A 88 4.26 -1.83 5.11
C GLY A 88 4.76 -1.47 6.50
N GLY A 89 5.95 -1.98 6.82
CA GLY A 89 6.58 -1.74 8.11
C GLY A 89 5.82 -2.40 9.26
N SER A 90 6.02 -1.90 10.48
CA SER A 90 5.49 -2.56 11.67
C SER A 90 3.98 -2.44 11.84
N ALA A 91 3.32 -1.54 11.09
CA ALA A 91 1.87 -1.41 11.07
C ALA A 91 1.18 -2.52 10.27
N ILE A 92 1.88 -3.12 9.31
CA ILE A 92 1.40 -4.28 8.55
C ILE A 92 1.91 -5.54 9.25
N GLY A 93 0.99 -6.30 9.84
CA GLY A 93 1.28 -7.50 10.64
C GLY A 93 0.83 -7.39 12.10
N PRO A 94 1.37 -8.23 13.00
CA PRO A 94 0.73 -8.55 14.29
C PRO A 94 0.98 -7.52 15.40
N LYS A 95 1.87 -6.54 15.21
CA LYS A 95 2.20 -5.55 16.26
C LYS A 95 0.94 -4.80 16.69
N PRO A 96 0.50 -4.86 17.96
CA PRO A 96 -0.82 -4.33 18.34
C PRO A 96 -0.90 -2.80 18.17
N ASN A 97 0.13 -2.08 18.64
CA ASN A 97 0.19 -0.62 18.65
C ASN A 97 1.46 -0.13 17.89
N PRO A 98 1.44 -0.15 16.54
CA PRO A 98 2.51 0.45 15.73
C PRO A 98 2.59 1.97 15.97
N GLY A 99 3.80 2.52 15.94
CA GLY A 99 4.03 3.96 16.15
C GLY A 99 3.52 4.79 14.98
N ASP A 100 3.87 4.37 13.78
CA ASP A 100 3.55 4.97 12.49
C ASP A 100 3.14 3.91 11.46
N LEU A 101 2.67 4.38 10.29
CA LEU A 101 2.48 3.60 9.08
C LEU A 101 3.50 4.04 8.02
N ASP A 102 4.36 3.12 7.62
CA ASP A 102 5.24 3.28 6.47
C ASP A 102 4.41 3.30 5.18
N CYS A 103 4.54 4.37 4.39
CA CYS A 103 3.73 4.56 3.19
C CYS A 103 4.57 5.17 2.05
N ALA A 104 4.71 4.43 0.96
CA ALA A 104 5.16 4.97 -0.31
C ALA A 104 3.94 5.31 -1.18
N LEU A 105 3.63 6.60 -1.27
CA LEU A 105 2.50 7.13 -2.02
C LEU A 105 2.93 7.49 -3.45
N PHE A 106 2.41 6.73 -4.40
CA PHE A 106 2.56 6.98 -5.83
C PHE A 106 1.60 8.08 -6.25
N TYR A 107 2.11 9.12 -6.88
CA TYR A 107 1.30 10.24 -7.34
C TYR A 107 1.68 10.66 -8.74
N ARG A 108 0.78 11.35 -9.43
CA ARG A 108 1.09 12.15 -10.61
C ARG A 108 0.76 13.60 -10.33
N TRP A 109 1.48 14.53 -10.95
CA TRP A 109 1.16 15.94 -10.83
C TRP A 109 0.24 16.36 -11.98
N THR A 110 -0.88 17.00 -11.65
CA THR A 110 -1.90 17.34 -12.67
C THR A 110 -1.86 18.83 -13.05
N ALA A 111 -1.26 19.67 -12.22
CA ALA A 111 -1.28 21.12 -12.38
C ALA A 111 0.11 21.69 -12.71
N GLY A 112 0.51 21.67 -13.98
CA GLY A 112 1.77 22.27 -14.42
C GLY A 112 3.00 21.63 -13.77
N THR A 113 3.89 22.45 -13.20
CA THR A 113 5.11 21.96 -12.52
C THR A 113 4.81 21.60 -11.06
N ALA A 114 5.36 20.48 -10.60
CA ALA A 114 5.22 20.04 -9.22
C ALA A 114 5.74 21.08 -8.20
N ASP A 115 4.89 21.46 -7.24
CA ASP A 115 5.29 22.31 -6.13
C ASP A 115 6.00 21.48 -5.06
N VAL A 116 7.33 21.47 -5.13
CA VAL A 116 8.21 20.77 -4.18
C VAL A 116 8.01 21.25 -2.74
N THR A 117 7.67 22.53 -2.53
CA THR A 117 7.46 23.09 -1.19
C THR A 117 6.15 22.56 -0.60
N ALA A 118 5.09 22.49 -1.41
CA ALA A 118 3.83 21.88 -1.01
C ALA A 118 4.01 20.38 -0.66
N LEU A 119 4.72 19.62 -1.50
CA LEU A 119 5.02 18.21 -1.26
C LEU A 119 5.82 18.00 0.03
N ALA A 120 6.85 18.83 0.28
CA ALA A 120 7.63 18.77 1.52
C ALA A 120 6.82 19.15 2.77
N ARG A 121 5.86 20.07 2.64
CA ARG A 121 4.92 20.39 3.72
C ARG A 121 3.97 19.23 3.99
N LEU A 122 3.44 18.60 2.94
CA LEU A 122 2.58 17.43 3.02
C LEU A 122 3.27 16.28 3.77
N GLN A 123 4.51 15.94 3.39
CA GLN A 123 5.26 14.87 4.09
C GLN A 123 5.48 15.18 5.57
N ARG A 124 5.80 16.42 5.94
CA ARG A 124 5.99 16.81 7.34
C ARG A 124 4.68 16.73 8.13
N SER A 125 3.58 17.19 7.53
CA SER A 125 2.24 17.13 8.13
C SER A 125 1.80 15.69 8.38
N ALA A 126 1.94 14.84 7.35
CA ALA A 126 1.63 13.41 7.43
C ALA A 126 2.47 12.71 8.52
N LYS A 127 3.77 13.03 8.61
CA LYS A 127 4.65 12.48 9.64
C LYS A 127 4.23 12.85 11.06
N ALA A 128 3.81 14.11 11.27
CA ALA A 128 3.27 14.54 12.56
C ALA A 128 1.99 13.79 12.97
N ARG A 129 1.25 13.25 11.99
CA ARG A 129 0.03 12.46 12.19
C ARG A 129 0.28 10.94 12.17
N GLY A 130 1.54 10.51 12.15
CA GLY A 130 1.92 9.09 12.25
C GLY A 130 1.98 8.35 10.92
N LEU A 131 2.13 9.05 9.79
CA LEU A 131 2.43 8.44 8.49
C LEU A 131 3.87 8.75 8.07
N ASP A 132 4.73 7.75 7.97
CA ASP A 132 6.07 7.95 7.39
C ASP A 132 5.97 7.92 5.85
N LEU A 133 5.53 9.05 5.31
CA LEU A 133 5.19 9.22 3.91
C LEU A 133 6.43 9.40 3.01
N ARG A 134 6.46 8.69 1.88
CA ARG A 134 7.39 8.87 0.77
C ARG A 134 6.59 9.14 -0.49
N LEU A 135 6.78 10.32 -1.09
CA LEU A 135 6.07 10.73 -2.30
C LEU A 135 6.86 10.31 -3.53
N LEU A 136 6.26 9.50 -4.40
CA LEU A 136 6.89 8.92 -5.58
C LEU A 136 6.14 9.33 -6.86
N PRO A 137 6.73 10.16 -7.73
CA PRO A 137 6.08 10.56 -8.98
C PRO A 137 6.05 9.39 -9.96
N VAL A 138 4.87 9.00 -10.44
CA VAL A 138 4.71 7.95 -11.46
C VAL A 138 4.92 8.48 -12.88
N ASP A 139 4.85 9.79 -13.04
CA ASP A 139 5.10 10.56 -14.26
C ASP A 139 6.55 11.05 -14.38
N GLY A 140 7.43 10.60 -13.47
CA GLY A 140 8.86 10.88 -13.50
C GLY A 140 9.67 9.86 -14.30
N ASP A 141 10.97 9.76 -13.97
CA ASP A 141 11.87 8.77 -14.57
C ASP A 141 11.44 7.33 -14.19
N PRO A 142 11.14 6.46 -15.17
CA PRO A 142 10.65 5.11 -14.90
C PRO A 142 11.71 4.19 -14.25
N LEU A 143 13.00 4.38 -14.53
CA LEU A 143 14.06 3.59 -13.88
C LEU A 143 14.20 3.97 -12.42
N LEU A 144 14.08 5.26 -12.09
CA LEU A 144 14.04 5.71 -10.71
C LEU A 144 12.80 5.19 -9.99
N LEU A 145 11.63 5.20 -10.63
CA LEU A 145 10.40 4.64 -10.06
C LEU A 145 10.58 3.16 -9.73
N ILE A 146 11.01 2.34 -10.70
CA ILE A 146 11.24 0.90 -10.51
C ILE A 146 12.22 0.66 -9.36
N LYS A 147 13.38 1.32 -9.38
CA LYS A 147 14.40 1.20 -8.34
C LYS A 147 13.83 1.55 -6.96
N THR A 148 13.04 2.60 -6.88
CA THR A 148 12.49 3.11 -5.62
C THR A 148 11.40 2.19 -5.07
N VAL A 149 10.52 1.67 -5.93
CA VAL A 149 9.54 0.63 -5.56
C VAL A 149 10.24 -0.61 -5.03
N SER A 150 11.27 -1.11 -5.74
CA SER A 150 12.03 -2.27 -5.30
C SER A 150 12.71 -2.03 -3.94
N PHE A 151 13.30 -0.84 -3.76
CA PHE A 151 13.93 -0.46 -2.49
C PHE A 151 12.95 -0.44 -1.32
N PHE A 152 11.81 0.27 -1.45
CA PHE A 152 10.82 0.35 -0.38
C PHE A 152 10.14 -0.99 -0.14
N SER A 153 9.94 -1.81 -1.16
CA SER A 153 9.40 -3.16 -0.99
C SER A 153 10.28 -4.01 -0.09
N MET A 154 11.61 -3.97 -0.27
CA MET A 154 12.54 -4.66 0.63
C MET A 154 12.56 -4.04 2.03
N LEU A 155 12.62 -2.71 2.12
CA LEU A 155 12.73 -1.99 3.39
C LEU A 155 11.52 -2.21 4.29
N TYR A 156 10.32 -2.15 3.73
CA TYR A 156 9.07 -2.28 4.46
C TYR A 156 8.74 -3.73 4.85
N SER A 157 9.37 -4.70 4.21
CA SER A 157 9.10 -6.13 4.41
C SER A 157 9.97 -6.79 5.50
N LYS A 158 10.79 -6.01 6.22
CA LYS A 158 11.73 -6.49 7.24
C LYS A 158 11.65 -5.70 8.54
N ASN A 159 12.24 -6.22 9.62
CA ASN A 159 12.53 -5.40 10.80
C ASN A 159 13.75 -4.50 10.56
N GLU A 160 13.85 -3.45 11.38
CA GLU A 160 15.07 -2.64 11.47
C GLU A 160 16.26 -3.52 11.90
N GLY A 161 17.43 -3.29 11.33
CA GLY A 161 18.64 -4.10 11.58
C GLY A 161 18.64 -5.50 10.95
N GLU A 162 17.48 -6.06 10.62
CA GLU A 162 17.38 -7.38 9.99
C GLU A 162 17.57 -7.32 8.47
N ARG A 163 17.97 -8.47 7.89
CA ARG A 163 18.14 -8.68 6.45
C ARG A 163 17.12 -9.66 5.85
N THR A 164 16.26 -10.23 6.69
CA THR A 164 15.27 -11.24 6.29
C THR A 164 13.93 -10.57 6.03
N ILE A 165 13.27 -10.99 4.96
CA ILE A 165 11.88 -10.60 4.68
C ILE A 165 10.96 -11.43 5.56
N ILE A 166 10.18 -10.77 6.40
CA ILE A 166 9.32 -11.40 7.40
C ILE A 166 7.85 -11.01 7.29
N ARG A 167 7.53 -10.01 6.47
CA ARG A 167 6.15 -9.55 6.26
C ARG A 167 5.89 -9.20 4.81
N GLY A 168 4.63 -9.36 4.42
CA GLY A 168 4.10 -8.81 3.20
C GLY A 168 3.77 -7.33 3.33
N LEU A 169 3.33 -6.78 2.21
CA LEU A 169 2.99 -5.39 2.00
C LEU A 169 1.55 -5.32 1.50
N VAL A 170 0.95 -4.14 1.61
CA VAL A 170 -0.37 -3.86 1.06
C VAL A 170 -0.22 -2.81 -0.03
N LEU A 171 -0.72 -3.10 -1.22
CA LEU A 171 -0.85 -2.13 -2.30
C LEU A 171 -2.28 -1.61 -2.31
N VAL A 172 -2.44 -0.30 -2.18
CA VAL A 172 -3.74 0.37 -2.20
C VAL A 172 -3.96 0.99 -3.56
N ASP A 173 -5.06 0.64 -4.23
CA ASP A 173 -5.58 1.38 -5.37
C ASP A 173 -6.26 2.65 -4.87
N CYS A 174 -5.69 3.81 -5.18
CA CYS A 174 -6.21 5.11 -4.74
C CYS A 174 -7.18 5.75 -5.75
N LEU A 175 -7.39 5.12 -6.90
CA LEU A 175 -8.30 5.61 -7.95
C LEU A 175 -9.71 5.00 -7.85
N SER A 176 -9.91 4.04 -6.94
CA SER A 176 -11.12 3.24 -6.76
C SER A 176 -11.99 3.64 -5.56
#